data_AF-A0AAV3QIR9-F1
#
_entry.id   AF-A0AAV3QIR9-F1
#
_cell.length_a   1.000
_cell.length_b   1.000
_cell.length_c   1.000
_cell.angle_alpha   90.00
_cell.angle_beta   90.00
_cell.angle_gamma   90.00
#
_symmetry.space_group_name_H-M   'P 1'
#
loop_
_entity.id
_entity.type
_entity.pdbx_description
1 polymer ?
#
loop_
_entity_poly.entity_id
_entity_poly.type
_entity_poly.pdbx_seq_one_letter_code
_entity_poly.pdbx_strand_id
1 'polypeptide(L)'
;MDNHENLIDDFIIEADFQLLVSSFILLFIALYFYHLRRRRLLLIRQGLECPICRVAIENPEQLHLTPCGHSFHEACLQEWLNIRMECPMCRGPLP
;
A
#
# COMPACT_ATOMS: atom_id res chain seq x y z
N MET A 1 -52.14 -20.67 -18.23
CA MET A 1 -52.05 -19.99 -16.93
C MET A 1 -51.81 -21.12 -15.95
N ASP A 2 -50.61 -21.54 -15.60
CA ASP A 2 -49.33 -20.83 -15.41
C ASP A 2 -48.26 -21.93 -15.44
N ASN A 3 -47.19 -21.80 -16.25
CA ASN A 3 -46.02 -22.70 -16.17
C ASN A 3 -44.84 -22.23 -17.04
N HIS A 4 -45.07 -21.34 -18.01
CA HIS A 4 -44.00 -20.77 -18.84
C HIS A 4 -43.50 -19.41 -18.33
N GLU A 5 -44.30 -18.70 -17.53
CA GLU A 5 -43.93 -17.42 -16.88
C GLU A 5 -43.02 -17.68 -15.67
N ASN A 6 -43.33 -18.70 -14.85
CA ASN A 6 -42.50 -19.09 -13.69
C ASN A 6 -41.08 -19.55 -14.06
N LEU A 7 -40.88 -20.15 -15.25
CA LEU A 7 -39.55 -20.59 -15.72
C LEU A 7 -38.71 -19.43 -16.27
N ILE A 8 -39.34 -18.39 -16.81
CA ILE A 8 -38.66 -17.18 -17.27
C ILE A 8 -38.27 -16.34 -16.05
N ASP A 9 -39.16 -16.25 -15.05
CA ASP A 9 -38.88 -15.53 -13.80
C ASP A 9 -37.77 -16.23 -12.98
N ASP A 10 -37.78 -17.56 -12.85
CA ASP A 10 -36.69 -18.29 -12.17
C ASP A 10 -35.35 -18.15 -12.91
N PHE A 11 -35.34 -18.15 -14.26
CA PHE A 11 -34.13 -17.94 -15.05
C PHE A 11 -33.62 -16.49 -14.96
N ILE A 12 -34.52 -15.51 -14.90
CA ILE A 12 -34.19 -14.08 -14.71
C ILE A 12 -33.65 -13.84 -13.30
N ILE A 13 -34.24 -14.45 -12.26
CA ILE A 13 -33.75 -14.36 -10.87
C ILE A 13 -32.35 -14.97 -10.71
N GLU A 14 -32.09 -16.12 -11.35
CA GLU A 14 -30.78 -16.79 -11.29
C GLU A 14 -29.69 -16.00 -12.05
N ALA A 15 -30.04 -15.41 -13.20
CA ALA A 15 -29.16 -14.52 -13.96
C ALA A 15 -28.88 -13.19 -13.24
N ASP A 16 -29.88 -12.58 -12.60
CA ASP A 16 -29.74 -11.36 -11.81
C ASP A 16 -28.90 -11.60 -10.55
N PHE A 17 -29.08 -12.74 -9.87
CA PHE A 17 -28.25 -13.13 -8.74
C PHE A 17 -26.78 -13.31 -9.17
N GLN A 18 -26.53 -13.94 -10.32
CA GLN A 18 -25.18 -14.09 -10.88
C GLN A 18 -24.55 -12.76 -11.30
N LEU A 19 -25.33 -11.83 -11.87
CA LEU A 19 -24.87 -10.49 -12.24
C LEU A 19 -24.61 -9.59 -11.03
N LEU A 20 -25.41 -9.71 -9.97
CA LEU A 20 -25.17 -9.03 -8.70
C LEU A 20 -23.92 -9.58 -8.01
N VAL A 21 -23.79 -10.90 -7.88
CA VAL A 21 -22.62 -11.55 -7.25
C VAL A 21 -21.34 -11.22 -8.00
N SER A 22 -21.34 -11.23 -9.34
CA SER A 22 -20.17 -10.82 -10.13
C SER A 22 -19.85 -9.33 -9.97
N SER A 23 -20.85 -8.44 -9.90
CA SER A 23 -20.64 -7.01 -9.64
C SER A 23 -20.06 -6.76 -8.25
N PHE A 24 -20.57 -7.43 -7.21
CA PHE A 24 -20.00 -7.36 -5.86
C PHE A 24 -18.56 -7.88 -5.83
N ILE A 25 -18.28 -9.02 -6.45
CA ILE A 25 -16.92 -9.57 -6.56
C ILE A 25 -15.98 -8.59 -7.26
N LEU A 26 -16.40 -7.97 -8.36
CA LEU A 26 -15.60 -6.96 -9.07
C LEU A 26 -15.36 -5.71 -8.21
N LEU A 27 -16.35 -5.24 -7.45
CA LEU A 27 -16.17 -4.13 -6.52
C LEU A 27 -15.21 -4.50 -5.38
N PHE A 28 -15.34 -5.69 -4.78
CA PHE A 28 -14.42 -6.15 -3.74
C PHE A 28 -13.00 -6.33 -4.27
N ILE A 29 -12.83 -6.88 -5.48
CA ILE A 29 -11.54 -7.00 -6.15
C ILE A 29 -10.96 -5.62 -6.46
N ALA A 30 -11.77 -4.69 -7.00
CA ALA A 30 -11.34 -3.32 -7.30
C ALA A 30 -10.97 -2.55 -6.03
N LEU A 31 -11.75 -2.68 -4.95
CA LEU A 31 -11.45 -2.09 -3.64
C LEU A 31 -10.20 -2.73 -3.02
N TYR A 32 -10.05 -4.05 -3.10
CA TYR A 32 -8.86 -4.75 -2.65
C TYR A 32 -7.62 -4.26 -3.42
N PHE A 33 -7.68 -4.18 -4.75
CA PHE A 33 -6.59 -3.62 -5.55
C PHE A 33 -6.37 -2.13 -5.29
N TYR A 34 -7.42 -1.34 -5.07
CA TYR A 34 -7.30 0.07 -4.70
C TYR A 34 -6.60 0.22 -3.35
N HIS A 35 -7.00 -0.55 -2.34
CA HIS A 35 -6.37 -0.58 -1.02
C HIS A 35 -4.95 -1.15 -1.07
N LEU A 36 -4.70 -2.20 -1.85
CA LEU A 36 -3.38 -2.79 -2.05
C LEU A 36 -2.46 -1.79 -2.76
N ARG A 37 -2.95 -1.10 -3.81
CA ARG A 37 -2.22 -0.03 -4.51
C ARG A 37 -1.95 1.16 -3.58
N ARG A 38 -2.90 1.54 -2.73
CA ARG A 38 -2.73 2.60 -1.72
C ARG A 38 -1.70 2.20 -0.65
N ARG A 39 -1.69 0.94 -0.19
CA ARG A 39 -0.67 0.42 0.74
C ARG A 39 0.71 0.31 0.08
N ARG A 40 0.78 -0.12 -1.18
CA ARG A 40 2.03 -0.18 -1.97
C ARG A 40 2.62 1.21 -2.20
N LEU A 41 1.78 2.21 -2.49
CA LEU A 41 2.20 3.61 -2.63
C LEU A 41 2.74 4.20 -1.32
N LEU A 42 2.18 3.83 -0.16
CA LEU A 42 2.70 4.27 1.14
C LEU A 42 4.07 3.64 1.47
N LEU A 43 4.25 2.36 1.16
CA LEU A 43 5.55 1.68 1.31
C LEU A 43 6.60 2.25 0.35
N ILE A 44 6.21 2.55 -0.90
CA ILE A 44 7.06 3.23 -1.88
C ILE A 44 7.44 4.63 -1.36
N ARG A 45 6.50 5.40 -0.81
CA ARG A 45 6.78 6.75 -0.26
C ARG A 45 7.77 6.74 0.90
N GLN A 46 7.69 5.73 1.77
CA GLN A 46 8.60 5.61 2.92
C GLN A 46 10.04 5.25 2.52
N GLY A 47 10.26 4.70 1.33
CA GLY A 47 11.60 4.41 0.79
C GLY A 47 12.11 5.41 -0.24
N LEU A 48 11.26 6.32 -0.72
CA LEU A 48 11.60 7.29 -1.77
C LEU A 48 11.89 8.68 -1.28
N GLU A 49 11.60 9.05 -0.04
CA GLU A 49 11.89 10.38 0.52
C GLU A 49 12.68 10.26 1.82
N CYS A 50 13.79 10.98 1.94
CA CYS A 50 14.55 11.01 3.18
C CYS A 50 13.80 11.88 4.22
N PRO A 51 13.42 11.35 5.39
CA PRO A 51 12.63 12.09 6.38
C PRO A 51 13.41 13.23 7.07
N ILE A 52 14.75 13.25 6.97
CA ILE A 52 15.60 14.30 7.54
C ILE A 52 15.58 15.55 6.65
N CYS A 53 15.84 15.40 5.35
CA CYS A 53 15.89 16.53 4.41
C CYS A 53 14.61 16.74 3.58
N ARG A 54 13.67 15.80 3.63
CA ARG A 54 12.41 15.78 2.86
C ARG A 54 12.61 15.80 1.33
N VAL A 55 13.77 15.32 0.87
CA VAL A 55 14.11 15.20 -0.56
C VAL A 55 14.00 13.74 -0.99
N ALA A 56 13.63 13.53 -2.25
CA ALA A 56 13.56 12.21 -2.83
C ALA A 56 14.94 11.52 -2.84
N ILE A 57 14.98 10.23 -2.52
CA ILE A 57 16.17 9.41 -2.62
C ILE A 57 16.24 8.87 -4.05
N GLU A 58 16.90 9.63 -4.93
CA GLU A 58 17.01 9.29 -6.35
C GLU A 58 18.07 8.21 -6.62
N ASN A 59 19.10 8.15 -5.77
CA ASN A 59 20.19 7.19 -5.89
C ASN A 59 20.15 6.15 -4.76
N PRO A 60 19.89 4.87 -5.08
CA PRO A 60 19.89 3.81 -4.07
C PRO A 60 21.28 3.57 -3.45
N GLU A 61 22.36 4.00 -4.11
CA GLU A 61 23.73 3.90 -3.59
C GLU A 61 24.05 4.91 -2.47
N GLN A 62 23.30 6.00 -2.38
CA GLN A 62 23.45 7.01 -1.32
C GLN A 62 22.48 6.78 -0.16
N LEU A 63 21.83 5.61 -0.14
CA LEU A 63 20.81 5.25 0.83
C LEU A 63 21.42 4.33 1.88
N HIS A 64 21.28 4.71 3.15
CA HIS A 64 21.68 3.87 4.27
C HIS A 64 20.44 3.27 4.94
N LEU A 65 20.41 1.93 5.00
CA LEU A 65 19.37 1.19 5.72
C LEU A 65 19.85 0.92 7.14
N THR A 66 19.19 1.55 8.10
CA THR A 66 19.45 1.33 9.52
C THR A 66 19.01 -0.07 9.98
N PRO A 67 19.57 -0.62 11.07
CA PRO A 67 19.17 -1.94 11.61
C PRO A 67 17.70 -2.01 12.04
N CYS A 68 17.05 -0.86 12.27
CA CYS A 68 15.62 -0.78 12.54
C CYS A 68 14.73 -0.77 11.27
N GLY A 69 15.34 -0.88 10.07
CA GLY A 69 14.63 -0.96 8.79
C GLY A 69 14.26 0.39 8.16
N HIS A 70 14.71 1.52 8.71
CA HIS A 70 14.45 2.85 8.14
C HIS A 70 15.58 3.30 7.21
N SER A 71 15.20 3.98 6.12
CA SER A 71 16.08 4.42 5.05
C SER A 71 16.30 5.93 5.09
N PHE A 72 17.54 6.36 4.92
CA PHE A 72 17.93 7.77 4.90
C PHE A 72 19.05 7.98 3.88
N HIS A 73 19.28 9.23 3.44
CA HIS A 73 20.55 9.54 2.78
C HIS A 73 21.71 9.31 3.76
N GLU A 74 22.80 8.70 3.31
CA GLU A 74 23.98 8.45 4.13
C GLU A 74 24.50 9.73 4.78
N ALA A 75 24.64 10.80 3.99
CA ALA A 75 25.08 12.11 4.49
C ALA A 75 24.12 12.68 5.55
N CYS A 76 22.81 12.56 5.35
CA CYS A 76 21.84 13.03 6.34
C CYS A 76 21.87 12.22 7.63
N LEU A 77 22.05 10.90 7.53
CA LEU A 77 22.15 10.03 8.70
C LEU A 77 23.44 10.30 9.49
N GLN A 78 24.58 10.46 8.81
CA GLN A 78 25.85 10.79 9.45
C GLN A 78 25.78 12.12 10.22
N GLU A 79 25.21 13.16 9.61
CA GLU A 79 25.04 14.45 10.29
C GLU A 79 24.12 14.35 11.51
N TRP A 80 23.07 13.53 11.42
CA TRP A 80 22.18 13.29 12.56
C TRP A 80 22.87 12.54 13.70
N LEU A 81 23.67 11.52 13.39
CA LEU A 81 24.42 10.74 14.37
C LEU A 81 25.45 11.58 15.14
N ASN A 82 25.96 12.65 14.54
CA ASN A 82 26.81 13.64 15.23
C ASN A 82 26.07 14.38 16.37
N ILE A 83 24.75 14.44 16.31
CA ILE A 83 23.89 15.12 17.30
C ILE A 83 23.30 14.10 18.27
N ARG A 84 22.75 12.99 17.76
CA ARG A 84 22.08 11.92 18.54
C ARG A 84 22.26 10.55 17.89
N MET A 85 22.72 9.57 18.66
CA MET A 85 22.85 8.16 18.24
C MET A 85 21.51 7.39 18.32
N GLU A 86 20.46 7.96 17.75
CA GLU A 86 19.11 7.39 17.75
C GLU A 86 18.46 7.54 16.37
N CYS A 87 17.62 6.58 15.98
CA CYS A 87 16.90 6.66 14.72
C CYS A 87 15.90 7.83 14.71
N PRO A 88 15.94 8.74 13.70
CA PRO A 88 15.00 9.86 13.61
C PRO A 88 13.52 9.44 13.53
N MET A 89 13.24 8.23 13.02
CA MET A 89 11.88 7.74 12.78
C MET A 89 11.29 7.00 13.99
N CYS A 90 12.04 6.06 14.57
CA CYS A 90 11.54 5.21 15.65
C CYS A 90 12.21 5.43 17.01
N ARG A 91 13.24 6.29 17.07
CA ARG A 91 14.07 6.52 18.27
C ARG A 91 14.74 5.26 18.83
N GLY A 92 14.86 4.22 18.01
CA GLY A 92 15.64 3.04 18.34
C GLY A 92 17.13 3.36 18.41
N PRO A 93 17.91 2.61 19.21
CA PRO A 93 19.35 2.81 19.30
C PRO A 93 20.02 2.48 17.96
N LEU A 94 20.96 3.33 17.54
CA LEU A 94 21.83 3.09 16.39
C LEU A 94 23.26 2.78 16.88
N PRO A 95 23.97 1.85 16.23
CA PRO A 95 25.34 1.49 16.59
C PRO A 95 26.34 2.61 16.26
#